data_AF-A0A6V7RRI3-F1
#
_entry.id   AF-A0A6V7RRI3-F1
#
_cell.length_a   1.000
_cell.length_b   1.000
_cell.length_c   1.000
_cell.angle_alpha   90.00
_cell.angle_beta   90.00
_cell.angle_gamma   90.00
#
_symmetry.space_group_name_H-M   'P 1'
#
loop_
_entity.id
_entity.type
_entity.pdbx_description
1 polymer ?
#
loop_
_entity_poly.entity_id
_entity_poly.type
_entity_poly.pdbx_seq_one_letter_code
_entity_poly.pdbx_strand_id
1 'polypeptide(L)' 'MNLKAVTNLLTKVTTRKDTQKKKAYENNLDQEKLDRNIQAAREGLADRNLTMCQRSEYERALEHLEKYKK' A
#
# COMPACT_ATOMS: atom_id res chain seq x y z
N MET A 1 28.51 12.57 33.25
CA MET A 1 27.55 12.33 32.15
C MET A 1 27.26 13.65 31.44
N ASN A 2 27.48 13.73 30.13
CA ASN A 2 27.31 14.97 29.37
C ASN A 2 25.85 15.10 28.91
N LEU A 3 25.09 16.02 29.54
CA LEU A 3 23.65 16.22 29.27
C LEU A 3 23.34 16.45 27.78
N LYS A 4 24.24 17.11 27.03
CA LYS A 4 24.09 17.34 25.59
C LYS A 4 24.08 16.05 24.76
N ALA A 5 24.80 15.02 25.21
CA ALA A 5 24.84 13.74 24.51
C ALA A 5 23.52 12.96 24.69
N VAL A 6 22.92 13.07 25.87
CA VAL A 6 21.65 12.39 26.21
C VAL A 6 20.48 13.01 25.46
N THR A 7 20.38 14.34 25.41
CA THR A 7 19.32 15.03 24.64
C THR A 7 19.42 14.73 23.15
N ASN A 8 20.62 14.78 22.55
CA ASN A 8 20.80 14.45 21.13
C ASN A 8 20.41 13.01 20.78
N LEU A 9 20.67 12.06 21.67
CA LEU A 9 20.27 10.66 21.46
C LEU A 9 18.74 10.53 21.53
N LEU A 10 18.11 11.19 22.49
CA LEU A 10 16.66 11.15 22.68
C LEU A 10 15.93 11.72 21.44
N THR A 11 16.37 12.88 20.94
CA THR A 11 15.77 13.53 19.75
C THR A 11 15.93 12.67 18.48
N LYS A 12 17.07 11.97 18.32
CA LYS A 12 17.29 11.05 17.20
C LYS A 12 16.39 9.82 17.28
N VAL A 13 16.13 9.30 18.48
CA VAL A 13 15.28 8.12 18.67
C VAL A 13 13.81 8.45 18.43
N THR A 14 13.33 9.60 18.90
CA THR A 14 11.94 10.03 18.66
C THR A 14 11.68 10.31 17.18
N THR A 15 12.53 11.10 16.51
CA THR A 15 12.38 11.36 15.06
C THR A 15 12.43 10.09 14.20
N ARG A 16 13.28 9.10 14.56
CA ARG A 16 13.30 7.80 13.89
C ARG A 16 12.00 7.04 14.09
N LYS A 17 11.44 7.01 15.31
CA LYS A 17 10.17 6.34 15.62
C LYS A 17 9.00 6.96 14.85
N ASP A 18 8.94 8.29 14.77
CA ASP A 18 7.86 8.98 14.05
C ASP A 18 7.94 8.74 12.54
N THR A 19 9.16 8.73 11.98
CA THR A 19 9.37 8.40 10.57
C THR A 19 9.00 6.96 10.25
N GLN A 20 9.29 6.01 11.14
CA GLN A 20 8.89 4.61 10.99
C GLN A 20 7.37 4.45 11.05
N LYS A 21 6.70 5.12 11.99
CA LYS A 21 5.23 5.11 12.08
C LYS A 21 4.57 5.70 10.84
N LYS A 22 5.09 6.82 10.32
CA LYS A 22 4.61 7.44 9.09
C LYS A 22 4.75 6.50 7.89
N LYS A 23 5.92 5.90 7.69
CA LYS A 23 6.13 4.92 6.61
C LYS A 23 5.25 3.69 6.75
N ALA A 24 5.05 3.17 7.96
CA ALA A 24 4.16 2.04 8.19
C ALA A 24 2.70 2.39 7.87
N TYR A 25 2.25 3.59 8.25
CA TYR A 25 0.93 4.10 7.92
C TYR A 25 0.75 4.28 6.41
N GLU A 26 1.72 4.89 5.71
CA GLU A 26 1.71 5.04 4.24
C GLU A 26 1.68 3.68 3.54
N ASN A 27 2.50 2.72 3.96
CA ASN A 27 2.49 1.36 3.40
C ASN A 27 1.14 0.65 3.62
N ASN A 28 0.54 0.78 4.81
CA ASN A 28 -0.77 0.18 5.11
C ASN A 28 -1.89 0.80 4.25
N LEU A 29 -1.87 2.13 4.10
CA LEU A 29 -2.80 2.84 3.21
C LEU A 29 -2.67 2.39 1.75
N ASP A 30 -1.45 2.17 1.29
CA ASP A 30 -1.19 1.69 -0.06
C ASP A 30 -1.67 0.24 -0.26
N GLN A 31 -1.50 -0.64 0.74
CA GLN A 31 -2.05 -2.00 0.71
C GLN A 31 -3.59 -2.01 0.71
N GLU A 32 -4.23 -1.18 1.53
CA GLU A 32 -5.70 -1.10 1.60
C GLU A 32 -6.29 -0.56 0.28
N LYS A 33 -5.62 0.40 -0.37
CA LYS A 33 -5.99 0.87 -1.72
C LYS A 33 -5.80 -0.21 -2.77
N LEU A 34 -4.70 -0.95 -2.70
CA LEU A 34 -4.43 -2.06 -3.61
C LEU A 34 -5.53 -3.13 -3.49
N ASP A 35 -5.90 -3.51 -2.28
CA ASP A 35 -6.96 -4.48 -2.02
C ASP A 35 -8.33 -4.01 -2.53
N ARG A 36 -8.67 -2.73 -2.32
CA ARG A 36 -9.90 -2.13 -2.88
C ARG A 36 -9.92 -2.17 -4.41
N ASN A 37 -8.80 -1.87 -5.06
CA ASN A 37 -8.70 -1.90 -6.52
C ASN A 37 -8.78 -3.33 -7.07
N ILE A 38 -8.16 -4.31 -6.40
CA ILE A 38 -8.28 -5.73 -6.76
C ILE A 38 -9.74 -6.16 -6.63
N GLN A 39 -10.40 -5.82 -5.52
CA GLN A 39 -11.81 -6.16 -5.30
C GLN A 39 -12.72 -5.55 -6.38
N ALA A 40 -12.55 -4.26 -6.69
CA ALA A 40 -13.31 -3.60 -7.74
C ALA A 40 -13.07 -4.24 -9.12
N ALA A 41 -11.83 -4.66 -9.44
CA ALA A 41 -11.53 -5.37 -10.68
C ALA A 41 -12.16 -6.77 -10.73
N ARG A 42 -12.21 -7.50 -9.59
CA ARG A 42 -12.89 -8.81 -9.49
C ARG A 42 -14.41 -8.67 -9.65
N GLU A 43 -15.01 -7.65 -9.04
CA GLU A 43 -16.43 -7.33 -9.19
C GLU A 43 -16.76 -6.93 -10.63
N GLY A 44 -15.90 -6.15 -11.27
CA GLY A 44 -16.00 -5.84 -12.70
C GLY A 44 -15.98 -7.09 -13.57
N LEU A 45 -15.03 -8.01 -13.35
CA LEU A 45 -14.98 -9.29 -14.07
C LEU A 45 -16.19 -10.19 -13.86
N ALA A 46 -16.89 -10.06 -12.72
CA ALA A 46 -18.11 -10.79 -12.43
C ALA A 46 -19.31 -10.31 -13.26
N ASP A 47 -19.22 -9.13 -13.92
CA ASP A 47 -20.23 -8.67 -14.85
C ASP A 47 -20.28 -9.58 -16.09
N ARG A 48 -21.46 -10.17 -16.29
CA ARG A 48 -21.74 -11.10 -17.40
C ARG A 48 -21.94 -10.39 -18.74
N ASN A 49 -22.08 -9.06 -18.74
CA ASN A 49 -22.26 -8.25 -19.94
C ASN A 49 -20.95 -7.73 -20.54
N LEU A 50 -19.80 -8.05 -19.94
CA LEU A 50 -18.51 -7.67 -20.49
C LEU A 50 -18.24 -8.36 -21.83
N THR A 51 -17.77 -7.56 -22.79
CA THR A 51 -17.20 -8.10 -24.03
C THR A 51 -15.87 -8.83 -23.75
N MET A 52 -15.47 -9.73 -24.64
CA MET A 52 -14.19 -10.46 -24.53
C MET A 52 -12.98 -9.53 -24.38
N CYS A 53 -12.96 -8.39 -25.10
CA CYS A 53 -11.88 -7.40 -24.98
C CYS A 53 -11.87 -6.77 -23.59
N GLN A 54 -13.03 -6.32 -23.09
CA GLN A 54 -13.11 -5.70 -21.76
C GLN A 54 -12.72 -6.69 -20.66
N ARG A 55 -13.15 -7.95 -20.78
CA ARG A 55 -12.75 -9.01 -19.85
C ARG A 55 -11.23 -9.20 -19.82
N SER A 56 -10.58 -9.23 -20.98
CA SER A 56 -9.11 -9.34 -21.08
C SER A 56 -8.38 -8.13 -20.48
N GLU A 57 -8.92 -6.92 -20.64
CA GLU A 57 -8.37 -5.70 -20.02
C GLU A 57 -8.46 -5.75 -18.49
N TYR A 58 -9.61 -6.16 -17.95
CA TYR A 58 -9.77 -6.34 -16.51
C TYR A 58 -8.87 -7.46 -15.96
N GLU A 59 -8.73 -8.59 -16.66
CA GLU A 59 -7.80 -9.68 -16.29
C GLU A 59 -6.35 -9.20 -16.23
N ARG A 60 -5.90 -8.43 -17.24
CA ARG A 60 -4.55 -7.83 -17.25
C ARG A 60 -4.35 -6.83 -16.12
N ALA A 61 -5.35 -5.98 -15.86
CA ALA A 61 -5.29 -5.03 -14.75
C ALA A 61 -5.19 -5.76 -13.40
N LEU A 62 -5.92 -6.87 -13.25
CA LEU A 62 -5.92 -7.69 -12.04
C LEU A 62 -4.58 -8.41 -11.83
N GLU A 63 -4.04 -9.01 -12.89
CA GLU A 63 -2.70 -9.64 -12.87
C GLU A 63 -1.62 -8.62 -12.51
N HIS A 64 -1.71 -7.40 -13.04
CA HIS A 64 -0.78 -6.33 -12.71
C HIS A 64 -0.91 -5.93 -11.24
N LEU A 65 -2.11 -5.72 -10.71
CA LEU A 65 -2.35 -5.35 -9.31
C LEU A 65 -1.91 -6.45 -8.32
N GLU A 66 -2.15 -7.72 -8.64
CA GLU A 66 -1.72 -8.85 -7.81
C GLU A 66 -0.19 -8.95 -7.71
N LYS A 67 0.57 -8.53 -8.74
CA LYS A 67 2.04 -8.46 -8.68
C LYS A 67 2.57 -7.42 -7.68
N TYR A 68 1.80 -6.38 -7.37
CA TYR A 68 2.17 -5.37 -6.37
C TYR A 68 1.73 -5.73 -4.96
N LYS A 69 0.91 -6.78 -4.81
CA LYS A 69 0.56 -7.34 -3.52
C LYS A 69 1.77 -8.14 -3.02
N LYS A 70 2.49 -7.58 -2.05
CA LYS A 70 3.67 -8.18 -1.44
C LYS A 70 3.30 -9.22 -0.40
#